data_AF-B9TN01-F1
#
_entry.id   AF-B9TN01-F1
#
_cell.length_a   1.000
_cell.length_b   1.000
_cell.length_c   1.000
_cell.angle_alpha   90.00
_cell.angle_beta   90.00
_cell.angle_gamma   90.00
#
_symmetry.space_group_name_H-M   'P 1'
#
loop_
_entity.id
_entity.type
_entity.pdbx_description
1 polymer ?
#
loop_
_entity_poly.entity_id
_entity_poly.type
_entity_poly.pdbx_seq_one_letter_code
_entity_poly.pdbx_strand_id
1 'polypeptide(L)'
;MVVRGIQLVGQSPESIETDKQRFLEKLDQLDLAQFVLLPATSRGIACAEFRLRDDIAHAWAPDSDTAQICQRLHLEPLDNSIDLEREILVAMLLAPFPFIFPSYDELAAAVRIRLNIVAAARETLLDFNTSNAERPDDLWTYHEDTGFTVIPGKSVITALQRATQPQASGKLYSFSCYRATEYVILLALAQEISSSNPSLFNRLQTQWETRAIKSGEFHDVFLHEYGSMECPLPIKFYVPGDRIWFRNPDNRSSDVTGYEGSWVFYLGNGLFSNFWKQGEPYTLTEKCLEIYHWRNATYLDED
;
A
#
# COMPACT_ATOMS: atom_id res chain seq x y z
N MET A 1 4.86 15.04 -19.60
CA MET A 1 4.22 13.85 -18.99
C MET A 1 2.72 13.97 -19.17
N VAL A 2 1.98 12.89 -19.46
CA VAL A 2 0.50 12.96 -19.49
C VAL A 2 -0.01 12.64 -18.09
N VAL A 3 -0.50 13.64 -17.37
CA VAL A 3 -1.13 13.45 -16.05
C VAL A 3 -2.60 13.08 -16.26
N ARG A 4 -3.02 11.97 -15.63
CA ARG A 4 -4.39 11.43 -15.68
C ARG A 4 -5.11 11.58 -14.34
N GLY A 5 -4.40 11.39 -13.23
CA GLY A 5 -4.90 11.72 -11.89
C GLY A 5 -6.02 10.80 -11.40
N ILE A 6 -7.04 11.39 -10.78
CA ILE A 6 -8.16 10.71 -10.15
C ILE A 6 -9.43 10.91 -10.98
N GLN A 7 -10.24 9.87 -11.10
CA GLN A 7 -11.51 9.87 -11.80
C GLN A 7 -12.61 9.33 -10.89
N LEU A 8 -13.69 10.10 -10.75
CA LEU A 8 -14.93 9.64 -10.14
C LEU A 8 -15.90 9.26 -11.25
N VAL A 9 -16.47 8.06 -11.18
CA VAL A 9 -17.52 7.57 -12.10
C VAL A 9 -18.78 7.30 -11.29
N GLY A 10 -19.94 7.74 -11.77
CA GLY A 10 -21.17 7.67 -10.99
C GLY A 10 -22.33 7.14 -11.80
N GLN A 11 -23.42 6.86 -11.10
CA GLN A 11 -24.62 6.28 -11.71
C GLN A 11 -25.47 7.35 -12.41
N SER A 12 -25.38 8.61 -11.98
CA SER A 12 -26.09 9.74 -12.58
C SER A 12 -25.22 11.01 -12.59
N PRO A 13 -25.54 12.00 -13.44
CA PRO A 13 -24.86 13.30 -13.40
C PRO A 13 -25.00 14.02 -12.04
N GLU A 14 -26.12 13.86 -11.36
CA GLU A 14 -26.41 14.47 -10.06
C GLU A 14 -25.55 13.87 -8.94
N SER A 15 -25.38 12.54 -8.93
CA SER A 15 -24.50 11.86 -7.98
C SER A 15 -23.06 12.32 -8.15
N ILE A 16 -22.62 12.47 -9.40
CA ILE A 16 -21.27 12.93 -9.71
C ILE A 16 -21.02 14.36 -9.29
N GLU A 17 -21.97 15.27 -9.48
CA GLU A 17 -21.77 16.65 -9.03
C GLU A 17 -21.66 16.72 -7.50
N THR A 18 -22.43 15.90 -6.79
CA THR A 18 -22.34 15.77 -5.32
C THR A 18 -20.96 15.24 -4.90
N ASP A 19 -20.51 14.14 -5.49
CA ASP A 19 -19.20 13.54 -5.17
C ASP A 19 -18.03 14.46 -5.55
N LYS A 20 -18.15 15.16 -6.67
CA LYS A 20 -17.19 16.18 -7.10
C LYS A 20 -17.09 17.30 -6.06
N GLN A 21 -18.21 17.82 -5.59
CA GLN A 21 -18.22 18.89 -4.59
C GLN A 21 -17.57 18.43 -3.28
N ARG A 22 -17.88 17.21 -2.81
CA ARG A 22 -17.26 16.62 -1.61
C ARG A 22 -15.75 16.44 -1.77
N PHE A 23 -15.29 16.01 -2.95
CA PHE A 23 -13.85 15.88 -3.20
C PHE A 23 -13.15 17.24 -3.27
N LEU A 24 -13.78 18.25 -3.88
CA LEU A 24 -13.25 19.62 -3.89
C LEU A 24 -13.12 20.19 -2.47
N GLU A 25 -14.10 19.97 -1.61
CA GLU A 25 -14.03 20.36 -0.19
C GLU A 25 -12.88 19.67 0.53
N LYS A 26 -12.65 18.37 0.25
CA LYS A 26 -11.52 17.64 0.80
C LYS A 26 -10.18 18.18 0.29
N LEU A 27 -10.09 18.53 -0.98
CA LEU A 27 -8.89 19.15 -1.55
C LEU A 27 -8.65 20.55 -0.97
N ASP A 28 -9.70 21.31 -0.68
CA ASP A 28 -9.60 22.64 -0.05
C ASP A 28 -9.06 22.54 1.38
N GLN A 29 -9.56 21.57 2.17
CA GLN A 29 -9.06 21.27 3.52
C GLN A 29 -7.55 20.91 3.57
N LEU A 30 -6.98 20.50 2.44
CA LEU A 30 -5.56 20.14 2.30
C LEU A 30 -4.76 21.19 1.53
N ASP A 31 -5.33 22.37 1.25
CA ASP A 31 -4.76 23.42 0.41
C ASP A 31 -4.35 22.96 -1.00
N LEU A 32 -5.02 21.93 -1.53
CA LEU A 32 -4.75 21.33 -2.85
C LEU A 32 -5.70 21.83 -3.94
N ALA A 33 -6.91 22.28 -3.59
CA ALA A 33 -7.95 22.62 -4.57
C ALA A 33 -7.46 23.61 -5.63
N GLN A 34 -6.69 24.62 -5.21
CA GLN A 34 -6.13 25.63 -6.10
C GLN A 34 -5.13 25.10 -7.11
N PHE A 35 -4.62 23.87 -6.99
CA PHE A 35 -3.62 23.27 -7.88
C PHE A 35 -4.21 22.23 -8.85
N VAL A 36 -5.48 21.88 -8.68
CA VAL A 36 -6.15 20.82 -9.44
C VAL A 36 -6.92 21.41 -10.62
N LEU A 37 -6.79 20.76 -11.78
CA LEU A 37 -7.62 20.98 -12.96
C LEU A 37 -8.77 19.99 -12.97
N LEU A 38 -9.93 20.50 -13.38
CA LEU A 38 -11.12 19.71 -13.71
C LEU A 38 -11.33 19.83 -15.23
N PRO A 39 -10.86 18.86 -16.02
CA PRO A 39 -11.12 18.83 -17.45
C PRO A 39 -12.63 18.87 -17.74
N ALA A 40 -13.02 19.53 -18.84
CA ALA A 40 -14.41 19.52 -19.27
C ALA A 40 -14.84 18.09 -19.61
N THR A 41 -15.85 17.58 -18.92
CA THR A 41 -16.41 16.26 -19.19
C THR A 41 -17.39 16.33 -20.36
N SER A 42 -17.38 15.30 -21.21
CA SER A 42 -18.33 15.21 -22.32
C SER A 42 -19.77 15.14 -21.79
N ARG A 43 -20.67 15.95 -22.35
CA ARG A 43 -22.09 15.96 -21.96
C ARG A 43 -22.68 14.55 -22.01
N GLY A 44 -23.29 14.11 -20.91
CA GLY A 44 -23.95 12.81 -20.80
C GLY A 44 -23.13 11.70 -20.13
N ILE A 45 -21.84 11.93 -19.84
CA ILE A 45 -21.04 11.00 -19.03
C ILE A 45 -21.16 11.39 -17.56
N ALA A 46 -21.61 10.47 -16.71
CA ALA A 46 -21.58 10.62 -15.26
C ALA A 46 -20.15 10.36 -14.76
N CYS A 47 -19.26 11.31 -15.00
CA CYS A 47 -17.87 11.26 -14.56
C CYS A 47 -17.32 12.65 -14.22
N ALA A 48 -16.39 12.71 -13.27
CA ALA A 48 -15.56 13.88 -12.98
C ALA A 48 -14.08 13.46 -12.92
N GLU A 49 -13.20 14.23 -13.58
CA GLU A 49 -11.75 14.00 -13.61
C GLU A 49 -11.02 15.11 -12.83
N PHE A 50 -9.98 14.72 -12.11
CA PHE A 50 -9.15 15.60 -11.28
C PHE A 50 -7.69 15.26 -11.53
N ARG A 51 -6.91 16.26 -11.94
CA ARG A 51 -5.47 16.11 -12.11
C ARG A 51 -4.74 17.36 -11.66
N LEU A 52 -3.51 17.22 -11.19
CA LEU A 52 -2.70 18.41 -10.93
C LEU A 52 -2.46 19.19 -12.23
N ARG A 53 -2.41 20.53 -12.13
CA ARG A 53 -1.99 21.34 -13.27
C ARG A 53 -0.60 20.90 -13.76
N ASP A 54 -0.38 20.96 -15.07
CA ASP A 54 0.88 20.51 -15.66
C ASP A 54 2.09 21.29 -15.11
N ASP A 55 1.99 22.61 -14.93
CA ASP A 55 3.07 23.43 -14.36
C ASP A 55 3.43 23.00 -12.92
N ILE A 56 2.40 22.74 -12.12
CA ILE A 56 2.56 22.27 -10.74
C ILE A 56 3.11 20.84 -10.71
N ALA A 57 2.63 19.96 -11.59
CA ALA A 57 3.11 18.59 -11.70
C ALA A 57 4.62 18.54 -12.00
N HIS A 58 5.09 19.33 -12.96
CA HIS A 58 6.52 19.41 -13.27
C HIS A 58 7.34 20.06 -12.14
N ALA A 59 6.77 21.02 -11.41
CA ALA A 59 7.43 21.66 -10.28
C ALA A 59 7.52 20.75 -9.04
N TRP A 60 6.49 19.94 -8.77
CA TRP A 60 6.40 19.09 -7.58
C TRP A 60 6.95 17.68 -7.79
N ALA A 61 6.93 17.15 -9.01
CA ALA A 61 7.44 15.81 -9.35
C ALA A 61 7.97 15.77 -10.79
N PRO A 62 9.11 16.42 -11.07
CA PRO A 62 9.78 16.30 -12.37
C PRO A 62 10.14 14.85 -12.61
N ASP A 63 10.04 14.44 -13.88
CA ASP A 63 10.21 13.04 -14.30
C ASP A 63 9.29 12.05 -13.56
N SER A 64 8.16 12.53 -13.03
CA SER A 64 7.20 11.75 -12.23
C SER A 64 7.79 11.19 -10.94
N ASP A 65 8.87 11.78 -10.42
CA ASP A 65 9.50 11.38 -9.17
C ASP A 65 8.66 11.86 -7.97
N THR A 66 7.75 10.98 -7.50
CA THR A 66 6.88 11.28 -6.35
C THR A 66 7.58 11.05 -5.03
N ALA A 67 8.74 10.36 -5.00
CA ALA A 67 9.52 10.13 -3.81
C ALA A 67 10.09 11.42 -3.17
N GLN A 68 10.05 12.53 -3.92
CA GLN A 68 10.56 13.85 -3.49
C GLN A 68 9.46 14.86 -3.14
N ILE A 69 8.18 14.45 -3.14
CA ILE A 69 7.04 15.34 -2.87
C ILE A 69 7.19 16.01 -1.49
N CYS A 70 7.47 15.22 -0.44
CA CYS A 70 7.57 15.75 0.92
C CYS A 70 8.67 16.80 1.05
N GLN A 71 9.85 16.57 0.45
CA GLN A 71 10.93 17.54 0.48
C GLN A 71 10.54 18.86 -0.22
N ARG A 72 9.84 18.78 -1.35
CA ARG A 72 9.45 19.95 -2.16
C ARG A 72 8.30 20.75 -1.55
N LEU A 73 7.41 20.06 -0.85
CA LEU A 73 6.24 20.66 -0.21
C LEU A 73 6.43 20.90 1.28
N HIS A 74 7.60 20.58 1.83
CA HIS A 74 7.92 20.67 3.25
C HIS A 74 6.91 19.92 4.14
N LEU A 75 6.58 18.69 3.75
CA LEU A 75 5.65 17.82 4.47
C LEU A 75 6.40 16.91 5.46
N GLU A 76 5.79 16.65 6.62
CA GLU A 76 6.33 15.79 7.67
C GLU A 76 5.41 14.57 7.92
N PRO A 77 5.27 13.63 6.95
CA PRO A 77 4.30 12.53 7.02
C PRO A 77 4.62 11.45 8.06
N LEU A 78 5.77 11.56 8.74
CA LEU A 78 6.12 10.67 9.85
C LEU A 78 5.32 11.04 11.11
N ASP A 79 5.26 12.34 11.41
CA ASP A 79 4.67 12.89 12.64
C ASP A 79 3.29 13.52 12.40
N ASN A 80 2.91 13.75 11.14
CA ASN A 80 1.66 14.38 10.77
C ASN A 80 0.86 13.56 9.74
N SER A 81 -0.28 13.00 10.16
CA SER A 81 -1.14 12.21 9.28
C SER A 81 -1.80 13.03 8.16
N ILE A 82 -2.00 14.34 8.36
CA ILE A 82 -2.55 15.24 7.33
C ILE A 82 -1.53 15.41 6.21
N ASP A 83 -0.24 15.52 6.55
CA ASP A 83 0.84 15.61 5.56
C ASP A 83 0.99 14.32 4.76
N LEU A 84 0.84 13.16 5.41
CA LEU A 84 0.80 11.87 4.71
C LEU A 84 -0.41 11.76 3.77
N GLU A 85 -1.59 12.20 4.22
CA GLU A 85 -2.79 12.24 3.38
C GLU A 85 -2.59 13.16 2.17
N ARG A 86 -1.96 14.32 2.39
CA ARG A 86 -1.59 15.26 1.34
C ARG A 86 -0.60 14.65 0.34
N GLU A 87 0.42 13.94 0.82
CA GLU A 87 1.36 13.22 -0.06
C GLU A 87 0.62 12.17 -0.91
N ILE A 88 -0.26 11.37 -0.30
CA ILE A 88 -1.08 10.38 -1.01
C ILE A 88 -1.88 11.03 -2.13
N LEU A 89 -2.65 12.07 -1.83
CA LEU A 89 -3.51 12.71 -2.82
C LEU A 89 -2.70 13.43 -3.91
N VAL A 90 -1.58 14.08 -3.57
CA VAL A 90 -0.69 14.69 -4.57
C VAL A 90 -0.13 13.63 -5.51
N ALA A 91 0.37 12.51 -4.99
CA ALA A 91 0.90 11.42 -5.81
C ALA A 91 -0.19 10.79 -6.71
N MET A 92 -1.40 10.61 -6.19
CA MET A 92 -2.54 10.12 -6.98
C MET A 92 -2.98 11.11 -8.07
N LEU A 93 -3.03 12.41 -7.77
CA LEU A 93 -3.37 13.46 -8.75
C LEU A 93 -2.28 13.66 -9.82
N LEU A 94 -1.04 13.24 -9.54
CA LEU A 94 0.10 13.22 -10.48
C LEU A 94 0.14 11.98 -11.37
N ALA A 95 -0.70 10.98 -11.11
CA ALA A 95 -0.58 9.67 -11.72
C ALA A 95 -0.64 9.72 -13.26
N PRO A 96 0.25 8.98 -13.96
CA PRO A 96 0.23 8.88 -15.42
C PRO A 96 -0.93 7.99 -15.94
N PHE A 97 -1.68 7.37 -15.03
CA PHE A 97 -2.86 6.56 -15.28
C PHE A 97 -4.02 7.03 -14.37
N PRO A 98 -5.28 6.75 -14.72
CA PRO A 98 -6.40 7.16 -13.89
C PRO A 98 -6.57 6.22 -12.69
N PHE A 99 -6.63 6.78 -11.48
CA PHE A 99 -7.23 6.12 -10.33
C PHE A 99 -8.75 6.29 -10.40
N ILE A 100 -9.49 5.22 -10.69
CA ILE A 100 -10.93 5.26 -10.95
C ILE A 100 -11.68 4.79 -9.70
N PHE A 101 -12.61 5.61 -9.21
CA PHE A 101 -13.47 5.28 -8.07
C PHE A 101 -14.96 5.48 -8.42
N PRO A 102 -15.85 4.61 -7.92
CA PRO A 102 -17.28 4.68 -8.24
C PRO A 102 -18.05 5.70 -7.38
N SER A 103 -17.38 6.35 -6.42
CA SER A 103 -17.91 7.45 -5.61
C SER A 103 -16.78 8.16 -4.86
N TYR A 104 -17.08 9.32 -4.26
CA TYR A 104 -16.13 9.95 -3.34
C TYR A 104 -15.91 9.12 -2.07
N ASP A 105 -16.92 8.39 -1.58
CA ASP A 105 -16.77 7.55 -0.38
C ASP A 105 -15.75 6.43 -0.58
N GLU A 106 -15.72 5.82 -1.77
CA GLU A 106 -14.73 4.80 -2.14
C GLU A 106 -13.33 5.40 -2.33
N LEU A 107 -13.21 6.59 -2.94
CA LEU A 107 -11.94 7.32 -2.98
C LEU A 107 -11.42 7.61 -1.56
N ALA A 108 -12.29 8.13 -0.69
CA ALA A 108 -11.93 8.47 0.68
C ALA A 108 -11.55 7.22 1.49
N ALA A 109 -12.25 6.10 1.29
CA ALA A 109 -11.88 4.81 1.88
C ALA A 109 -10.51 4.34 1.38
N ALA A 110 -10.23 4.43 0.07
CA ALA A 110 -8.95 4.04 -0.50
C ALA A 110 -7.77 4.87 0.07
N VAL A 111 -7.97 6.18 0.28
CA VAL A 111 -6.98 7.04 0.94
C VAL A 111 -6.76 6.62 2.40
N ARG A 112 -7.83 6.34 3.16
CA ARG A 112 -7.72 5.86 4.55
C ARG A 112 -7.05 4.48 4.64
N ILE A 113 -7.33 3.58 3.71
CA ILE A 113 -6.64 2.28 3.63
C ILE A 113 -5.14 2.49 3.42
N ARG A 114 -4.73 3.42 2.54
CA ARG A 114 -3.31 3.76 2.36
C ARG A 114 -2.66 4.31 3.62
N LEU A 115 -3.34 5.22 4.34
CA LEU A 115 -2.90 5.72 5.65
C LEU A 115 -2.71 4.56 6.64
N ASN A 116 -3.69 3.64 6.72
CA ASN A 116 -3.64 2.48 7.60
C ASN A 116 -2.52 1.51 7.21
N ILE A 117 -2.27 1.28 5.91
CA ILE A 117 -1.15 0.46 5.42
C ILE A 117 0.17 1.05 5.89
N VAL A 118 0.38 2.35 5.71
CA VAL A 118 1.62 3.03 6.13
C VAL A 118 1.81 2.91 7.65
N ALA A 119 0.76 3.16 8.43
CA ALA A 119 0.80 3.01 9.89
C ALA A 119 1.12 1.56 10.31
N ALA A 120 0.41 0.59 9.75
CA ALA A 120 0.63 -0.82 10.06
C ALA A 120 2.02 -1.31 9.62
N ALA A 121 2.53 -0.85 8.47
CA ALA A 121 3.86 -1.20 7.97
C ALA A 121 4.99 -0.65 8.86
N ARG A 122 4.83 0.56 9.42
CA ARG A 122 5.78 1.17 10.37
C ARG A 122 5.89 0.38 11.67
N GLU A 123 4.78 -0.21 12.13
CA GLU A 123 4.72 -1.02 13.35
C GLU A 123 5.09 -2.49 13.12
N THR A 124 5.19 -2.93 11.86
CA THR A 124 5.47 -4.33 11.54
C THR A 124 6.95 -4.66 11.67
N LEU A 125 7.27 -5.67 12.47
CA LEU A 125 8.62 -6.20 12.62
C LEU A 125 8.55 -7.73 12.83
N LEU A 126 9.41 -8.44 12.12
CA LEU A 126 9.42 -9.91 12.04
C LEU A 126 10.73 -10.47 12.57
N ASP A 127 10.67 -11.70 13.05
CA ASP A 127 11.87 -12.51 13.26
C ASP A 127 12.31 -13.13 11.94
N PHE A 128 13.60 -13.00 11.60
CA PHE A 128 14.13 -13.52 10.35
C PHE A 128 14.34 -15.04 10.47
N ASN A 129 13.40 -15.80 9.91
CA ASN A 129 13.54 -17.24 9.76
C ASN A 129 12.78 -17.72 8.51
N THR A 130 13.51 -18.29 7.55
CA THR A 130 12.98 -18.71 6.25
C THR A 130 12.16 -20.02 6.32
N SER A 131 12.26 -20.76 7.43
CA SER A 131 11.67 -22.09 7.58
C SER A 131 10.46 -22.11 8.51
N ASN A 132 10.33 -21.11 9.39
CA ASN A 132 9.25 -21.04 10.37
C ASN A 132 8.08 -20.21 9.86
N ALA A 133 6.87 -20.58 10.29
CA ALA A 133 5.62 -19.89 10.00
C ALA A 133 4.81 -19.70 11.28
N GLU A 134 5.30 -18.91 12.22
CA GLU A 134 4.69 -18.72 13.54
C GLU A 134 3.60 -17.66 13.55
N ARG A 135 2.66 -17.80 14.50
CA ARG A 135 1.67 -16.77 14.91
C ARG A 135 1.34 -16.99 16.40
N PRO A 136 0.65 -16.04 17.07
CA PRO A 136 0.09 -16.28 18.39
C PRO A 136 -0.89 -17.47 18.38
N ASP A 137 -0.57 -18.52 19.12
CA ASP A 137 -1.36 -19.76 19.20
C ASP A 137 -2.74 -19.56 19.86
N ASP A 138 -2.88 -18.53 20.69
CA ASP A 138 -4.13 -18.15 21.34
C ASP A 138 -5.11 -17.41 20.41
N LEU A 139 -4.68 -17.08 19.19
CA LEU A 139 -5.46 -16.34 18.19
C LEU A 139 -5.55 -17.06 16.83
N TRP A 140 -4.60 -17.93 16.53
CA TRP A 140 -4.46 -18.55 15.21
C TRP A 140 -4.43 -20.07 15.30
N THR A 141 -4.97 -20.73 14.27
CA THR A 141 -4.81 -22.17 14.03
C THR A 141 -4.37 -22.41 12.59
N TYR A 142 -3.86 -23.61 12.31
CA TYR A 142 -3.39 -24.00 10.99
C TYR A 142 -4.00 -25.32 10.54
N HIS A 143 -4.45 -25.35 9.29
CA HIS A 143 -4.79 -26.57 8.57
C HIS A 143 -4.26 -26.48 7.14
N GLU A 144 -3.85 -27.60 6.54
CA GLU A 144 -3.27 -27.60 5.19
C GLU A 144 -4.24 -27.03 4.14
N ASP A 145 -5.51 -27.44 4.20
CA ASP A 145 -6.55 -27.01 3.25
C ASP A 145 -6.96 -25.54 3.40
N THR A 146 -6.94 -24.99 4.61
CA THR A 146 -7.48 -23.65 4.89
C THR A 146 -6.43 -22.60 5.23
N GLY A 147 -5.17 -23.02 5.44
CA GLY A 147 -4.08 -22.18 5.87
C GLY A 147 -4.19 -21.73 7.33
N PHE A 148 -3.59 -20.58 7.63
CA PHE A 148 -3.68 -19.96 8.95
C PHE A 148 -4.99 -19.19 9.08
N THR A 149 -5.89 -19.67 9.94
CA THR A 149 -7.17 -19.03 10.24
C THR A 149 -7.18 -18.46 11.65
N VAL A 150 -8.03 -17.45 11.85
CA VAL A 150 -8.28 -16.87 13.17
C VAL A 150 -9.21 -17.79 13.94
N ILE A 151 -8.95 -18.03 15.22
CA ILE A 151 -9.82 -18.85 16.06
C ILE A 151 -11.23 -18.21 16.10
N PRO A 152 -12.32 -18.97 15.87
CA PRO A 152 -13.67 -18.42 15.86
C PRO A 152 -14.00 -17.55 17.08
N GLY A 153 -14.53 -16.36 16.84
CA GLY A 153 -14.86 -15.38 17.88
C GLY A 153 -13.69 -14.51 18.35
N LYS A 154 -12.46 -14.74 17.86
CA LYS A 154 -11.33 -13.82 18.06
C LYS A 154 -11.31 -12.77 16.94
N SER A 155 -11.02 -11.52 17.28
CA SER A 155 -10.97 -10.43 16.29
C SER A 155 -9.82 -10.61 15.31
N VAL A 156 -10.12 -10.57 14.00
CA VAL A 156 -9.11 -10.59 12.92
C VAL A 156 -8.13 -9.43 13.04
N ILE A 157 -8.60 -8.25 13.43
CA ILE A 157 -7.76 -7.05 13.64
C ILE A 157 -6.73 -7.33 14.74
N THR A 158 -7.19 -7.80 15.91
CA THR A 158 -6.31 -8.14 17.03
C THR A 158 -5.35 -9.26 16.67
N ALA A 159 -5.82 -10.28 15.95
CA ALA A 159 -5.00 -11.40 15.51
C ALA A 159 -3.85 -10.96 14.60
N LEU A 160 -4.12 -10.06 13.65
CA LEU A 160 -3.14 -9.49 12.74
C LEU A 160 -2.16 -8.56 13.46
N GLN A 161 -2.65 -7.65 14.32
CA GLN A 161 -1.79 -6.78 15.12
C GLN A 161 -0.83 -7.60 15.97
N ARG A 162 -1.31 -8.63 16.69
CA ARG A 162 -0.43 -9.47 17.52
C ARG A 162 0.51 -10.36 16.70
N ALA A 163 0.20 -10.66 15.44
CA ALA A 163 1.09 -11.42 14.58
C ALA A 163 2.20 -10.55 13.95
N THR A 164 1.94 -9.26 13.72
CA THR A 164 2.82 -8.38 12.94
C THR A 164 3.52 -7.29 13.76
N GLN A 165 2.90 -6.83 14.86
CA GLN A 165 3.32 -5.65 15.62
C GLN A 165 3.83 -6.05 17.01
N PRO A 166 5.16 -5.99 17.26
CA PRO A 166 5.72 -6.53 18.50
C PRO A 166 5.33 -5.73 19.74
N GLN A 167 5.02 -4.44 19.58
CA GLN A 167 4.49 -3.63 20.68
C GLN A 167 3.13 -4.14 21.18
N ALA A 168 2.32 -4.75 20.29
CA ALA A 168 1.01 -5.31 20.64
C ALA A 168 1.11 -6.73 21.22
N SER A 169 2.15 -7.49 20.86
CA SER A 169 2.28 -8.91 21.23
C SER A 169 3.33 -9.20 22.32
N GLY A 170 4.32 -8.31 22.49
CA GLY A 170 5.52 -8.56 23.29
C GLY A 170 6.51 -9.55 22.66
N LYS A 171 6.28 -10.02 21.41
CA LYS A 171 7.07 -11.06 20.75
C LYS A 171 7.15 -10.84 19.23
N LEU A 172 8.32 -11.14 18.65
CA LEU A 172 8.51 -11.28 17.20
C LEU A 172 8.04 -12.66 16.74
N TYR A 173 7.28 -12.69 15.64
CA TYR A 173 6.90 -13.92 14.95
C TYR A 173 7.63 -14.02 13.63
N SER A 174 7.92 -15.25 13.21
CA SER A 174 8.64 -15.52 11.96
C SER A 174 7.69 -16.00 10.86
N PHE A 175 7.64 -15.26 9.76
CA PHE A 175 7.06 -15.66 8.48
C PHE A 175 7.61 -14.77 7.36
N SER A 176 7.43 -15.17 6.10
CA SER A 176 8.01 -14.47 4.97
C SER A 176 7.55 -13.02 4.84
N CYS A 177 8.40 -12.14 4.29
CA CYS A 177 8.05 -10.76 3.96
C CYS A 177 6.84 -10.69 3.01
N TYR A 178 6.71 -11.64 2.08
CA TYR A 178 5.53 -11.79 1.24
C TYR A 178 4.25 -11.91 2.07
N ARG A 179 4.23 -12.83 3.04
CA ARG A 179 3.09 -13.03 3.93
C ARG A 179 2.82 -11.82 4.82
N ALA A 180 3.88 -11.18 5.31
CA ALA A 180 3.75 -9.97 6.13
C ALA A 180 3.04 -8.85 5.38
N THR A 181 3.38 -8.65 4.10
CA THR A 181 2.68 -7.64 3.30
C THR A 181 1.18 -7.95 3.13
N GLU A 182 0.77 -9.20 2.98
CA GLU A 182 -0.65 -9.56 2.94
C GLU A 182 -1.35 -9.23 4.28
N TYR A 183 -0.71 -9.50 5.41
CA TYR A 183 -1.27 -9.19 6.73
C TYR A 183 -1.39 -7.69 6.99
N VAL A 184 -0.41 -6.89 6.56
CA VAL A 184 -0.47 -5.43 6.65
C VAL A 184 -1.65 -4.88 5.83
N ILE A 185 -1.82 -5.34 4.59
CA ILE A 185 -2.95 -4.93 3.73
C ILE A 185 -4.28 -5.35 4.35
N LEU A 186 -4.38 -6.61 4.79
CA LEU A 186 -5.60 -7.12 5.39
C LEU A 186 -5.96 -6.36 6.67
N LEU A 187 -4.97 -6.02 7.50
CA LEU A 187 -5.18 -5.24 8.71
C LEU A 187 -5.74 -3.85 8.37
N ALA A 188 -5.14 -3.17 7.40
CA ALA A 188 -5.58 -1.85 6.96
C ALA A 188 -7.00 -1.85 6.39
N LEU A 189 -7.33 -2.87 5.58
CA LEU A 189 -8.68 -3.09 5.06
C LEU A 189 -9.66 -3.35 6.20
N ALA A 190 -9.34 -4.29 7.11
CA ALA A 190 -10.18 -4.65 8.24
C ALA A 190 -10.49 -3.45 9.14
N GLN A 191 -9.49 -2.62 9.42
CA GLN A 191 -9.63 -1.38 10.19
C GLN A 191 -10.58 -0.40 9.51
N GLU A 192 -10.40 -0.12 8.21
CA GLU A 192 -11.30 0.78 7.46
C GLU A 192 -12.74 0.24 7.46
N ILE A 193 -12.95 -0.99 6.97
CA ILE A 193 -14.30 -1.53 6.75
C ILE A 193 -15.05 -1.78 8.06
N SER A 194 -14.34 -1.99 9.19
CA SER A 194 -14.99 -2.15 10.50
C SER A 194 -15.83 -0.91 10.87
N SER A 195 -15.40 0.27 10.41
CA SER A 195 -16.07 1.55 10.65
C SER A 195 -17.04 1.92 9.53
N SER A 196 -16.63 1.74 8.27
CA SER A 196 -17.38 2.23 7.11
C SER A 196 -18.38 1.21 6.56
N ASN A 197 -18.18 -0.09 6.78
CA ASN A 197 -19.10 -1.14 6.34
C ASN A 197 -19.08 -2.39 7.26
N PRO A 198 -19.77 -2.33 8.41
CA PRO A 198 -19.78 -3.42 9.39
C PRO A 198 -20.27 -4.77 8.85
N SER A 199 -21.17 -4.75 7.86
CA SER A 199 -21.65 -5.98 7.20
C SER A 199 -20.54 -6.65 6.40
N LEU A 200 -19.78 -5.88 5.62
CA LEU A 200 -18.61 -6.38 4.89
C LEU A 200 -17.49 -6.83 5.84
N PHE A 201 -17.28 -6.10 6.94
CA PHE A 201 -16.34 -6.50 7.99
C PHE A 201 -16.67 -7.88 8.58
N ASN A 202 -17.93 -8.13 8.92
CA ASN A 202 -18.36 -9.43 9.43
C ASN A 202 -18.10 -10.57 8.43
N ARG A 203 -18.28 -10.31 7.13
CA ARG A 203 -17.93 -11.28 6.07
C ARG A 203 -16.42 -11.53 6.01
N LEU A 204 -15.60 -10.48 6.12
CA LEU A 204 -14.13 -10.61 6.16
C LEU A 204 -13.68 -11.41 7.39
N GLN A 205 -14.26 -11.13 8.55
CA GLN A 205 -14.03 -11.87 9.80
C GLN A 205 -14.35 -13.36 9.62
N THR A 206 -15.57 -13.70 9.20
CA THR A 206 -15.98 -15.10 8.97
C THR A 206 -15.11 -15.79 7.92
N GLN A 207 -14.71 -15.08 6.87
CA GLN A 207 -13.77 -15.58 5.87
C GLN A 207 -12.47 -16.03 6.54
N TRP A 208 -11.85 -15.18 7.38
CA TRP A 208 -10.59 -15.51 8.04
C TRP A 208 -10.69 -16.51 9.20
N GLU A 209 -11.88 -16.69 9.78
CA GLU A 209 -12.16 -17.80 10.71
C GLU A 209 -12.23 -19.15 10.00
N THR A 210 -12.59 -19.15 8.71
CA THR A 210 -12.86 -20.38 7.93
C THR A 210 -11.71 -20.76 7.01
N ARG A 211 -11.18 -19.81 6.25
CA ARG A 211 -10.11 -20.02 5.26
C ARG A 211 -9.36 -18.74 4.94
N ALA A 212 -8.03 -18.79 5.01
CA ALA A 212 -7.20 -17.70 4.54
C ALA A 212 -7.28 -17.53 3.02
N ILE A 213 -7.53 -16.30 2.56
CA ILE A 213 -7.23 -15.89 1.18
C ILE A 213 -5.74 -15.55 1.15
N LYS A 214 -4.98 -16.17 0.25
CA LYS A 214 -3.51 -16.09 0.25
C LYS A 214 -2.90 -16.23 -1.14
N SER A 215 -1.68 -15.76 -1.28
CA SER A 215 -0.87 -15.91 -2.48
C SER A 215 -1.56 -15.29 -3.71
N GLY A 216 -1.64 -16.00 -4.84
CA GLY A 216 -2.29 -15.48 -6.05
C GLY A 216 -3.74 -15.01 -5.81
N GLU A 217 -4.53 -15.76 -5.05
CA GLU A 217 -5.90 -15.39 -4.74
C GLU A 217 -5.98 -14.07 -3.94
N PHE A 218 -5.00 -13.79 -3.09
CA PHE A 218 -4.96 -12.51 -2.37
C PHE A 218 -4.75 -11.34 -3.32
N HIS A 219 -3.92 -11.53 -4.34
CA HIS A 219 -3.69 -10.50 -5.35
C HIS A 219 -4.96 -10.23 -6.14
N ASP A 220 -5.66 -11.29 -6.58
CA ASP A 220 -6.88 -11.18 -7.37
C ASP A 220 -8.03 -10.50 -6.61
N VAL A 221 -8.10 -10.69 -5.29
CA VAL A 221 -9.21 -10.19 -4.45
C VAL A 221 -8.94 -8.79 -3.89
N PHE A 222 -7.69 -8.49 -3.50
CA PHE A 222 -7.40 -7.29 -2.70
C PHE A 222 -6.46 -6.27 -3.36
N LEU A 223 -5.86 -6.60 -4.51
CA LEU A 223 -4.89 -5.72 -5.15
C LEU A 223 -5.34 -5.26 -6.53
N HIS A 224 -4.98 -4.02 -6.85
CA HIS A 224 -5.00 -3.50 -8.20
C HIS A 224 -3.54 -3.25 -8.63
N GLU A 225 -3.13 -3.90 -9.71
CA GLU A 225 -1.80 -3.71 -10.29
C GLU A 225 -1.82 -2.55 -11.29
N TYR A 226 -0.86 -1.63 -11.16
CA TYR A 226 -0.68 -0.51 -12.06
C TYR A 226 0.66 -0.61 -12.78
N GLY A 227 0.63 -0.47 -14.10
CA GLY A 227 1.76 -0.73 -14.98
C GLY A 227 1.86 -2.20 -15.40
N SER A 228 2.77 -2.48 -16.31
CA SER A 228 3.15 -3.84 -16.72
C SER A 228 4.60 -3.85 -17.19
N MET A 229 5.13 -5.03 -17.54
CA MET A 229 6.46 -5.12 -18.15
C MET A 229 6.53 -4.40 -19.51
N GLU A 230 5.44 -4.40 -20.27
CA GLU A 230 5.32 -3.73 -21.58
C GLU A 230 5.07 -2.23 -21.45
N CYS A 231 4.37 -1.82 -20.39
CA CYS A 231 4.05 -0.42 -20.10
C CYS A 231 4.42 -0.10 -18.63
N PRO A 232 5.72 0.00 -18.32
CA PRO A 232 6.16 0.21 -16.95
C PRO A 232 5.81 1.62 -16.48
N LEU A 233 5.53 1.75 -15.19
CA LEU A 233 5.44 3.06 -14.55
C LEU A 233 6.84 3.72 -14.48
N PRO A 234 6.89 5.06 -14.35
CA PRO A 234 8.15 5.74 -14.05
C PRO A 234 8.77 5.14 -12.79
N ILE A 235 10.08 4.88 -12.83
CA ILE A 235 10.78 4.10 -11.80
C ILE A 235 10.66 4.68 -10.38
N LYS A 236 10.39 5.98 -10.25
CA LYS A 236 10.23 6.68 -8.97
C LYS A 236 8.80 7.17 -8.72
N PHE A 237 7.83 6.61 -9.42
CA PHE A 237 6.42 6.87 -9.16
C PHE A 237 5.90 5.87 -8.12
N TYR A 238 5.64 6.38 -6.91
CA TYR A 238 5.08 5.67 -5.78
C TYR A 238 3.99 6.50 -5.10
N VAL A 239 2.94 5.83 -4.62
CA VAL A 239 1.93 6.42 -3.74
C VAL A 239 2.06 5.76 -2.37
N PRO A 240 2.09 6.52 -1.24
CA PRO A 240 2.21 5.90 0.07
C PRO A 240 1.16 4.80 0.27
N GLY A 241 1.60 3.66 0.81
CA GLY A 241 0.82 2.44 0.91
C GLY A 241 0.96 1.47 -0.28
N ASP A 242 1.69 1.83 -1.35
CA ASP A 242 1.98 0.90 -2.45
C ASP A 242 2.84 -0.27 -1.96
N ARG A 243 2.46 -1.49 -2.36
CA ARG A 243 3.23 -2.72 -2.15
C ARG A 243 4.18 -2.92 -3.33
N ILE A 244 5.48 -3.05 -3.07
CA ILE A 244 6.53 -3.01 -4.08
C ILE A 244 7.43 -4.23 -3.95
N TRP A 245 7.82 -4.81 -5.09
CA TRP A 245 8.81 -5.87 -5.18
C TRP A 245 10.15 -5.33 -5.69
N PHE A 246 11.16 -5.40 -4.84
CA PHE A 246 12.54 -5.21 -5.27
C PHE A 246 13.13 -6.57 -5.66
N ARG A 247 13.25 -6.81 -6.96
CA ARG A 247 13.82 -8.06 -7.50
C ARG A 247 15.34 -8.08 -7.33
N ASN A 248 15.90 -9.23 -6.93
CA ASN A 248 17.33 -9.47 -7.03
C ASN A 248 17.72 -9.72 -8.51
N PRO A 249 18.57 -8.87 -9.13
CA PRO A 249 18.94 -9.03 -10.53
C PRO A 249 20.04 -10.07 -10.76
N ASP A 250 20.72 -10.55 -9.71
CA ASP A 250 21.79 -11.54 -9.83
C ASP A 250 21.23 -12.96 -9.87
N ASN A 251 21.35 -13.62 -11.04
CA ASN A 251 20.77 -14.94 -11.28
C ASN A 251 21.16 -15.99 -10.24
N ARG A 252 22.41 -15.98 -9.76
CA ARG A 252 22.90 -17.01 -8.83
C ARG A 252 22.28 -16.85 -7.46
N SER A 253 22.33 -15.65 -6.89
CA SER A 253 21.77 -15.40 -5.56
C SER A 253 20.25 -15.36 -5.58
N SER A 254 19.62 -15.00 -6.70
CA SER A 254 18.15 -14.99 -6.81
C SER A 254 17.51 -16.38 -6.75
N ASP A 255 18.27 -17.44 -7.02
CA ASP A 255 17.79 -18.83 -6.93
C ASP A 255 17.90 -19.40 -5.50
N VAL A 256 18.40 -18.62 -4.54
CA VAL A 256 18.54 -19.04 -3.14
C VAL A 256 17.36 -18.51 -2.32
N THR A 257 16.72 -19.39 -1.56
CA THR A 257 15.60 -19.05 -0.68
C THR A 257 15.95 -17.91 0.26
N GLY A 258 15.15 -16.83 0.23
CA GLY A 258 15.37 -15.63 1.03
C GLY A 258 16.18 -14.52 0.33
N TYR A 259 16.67 -14.77 -0.88
CA TYR A 259 17.46 -13.84 -1.69
C TYR A 259 16.84 -13.54 -3.06
N GLU A 260 15.61 -13.98 -3.31
CA GLU A 260 14.89 -13.76 -4.58
C GLU A 260 14.60 -12.27 -4.82
N GLY A 261 14.44 -11.53 -3.72
CA GLY A 261 14.13 -10.10 -3.67
C GLY A 261 13.49 -9.73 -2.35
N SER A 262 12.91 -8.54 -2.28
CA SER A 262 12.25 -8.05 -1.06
C SER A 262 10.93 -7.36 -1.36
N TRP A 263 9.87 -7.81 -0.69
CA TRP A 263 8.59 -7.11 -0.63
C TRP A 263 8.66 -6.02 0.43
N VAL A 264 8.23 -4.81 0.07
CA VAL A 264 8.19 -3.64 0.96
C VAL A 264 6.92 -2.82 0.69
N PHE A 265 6.59 -1.91 1.59
CA PHE A 265 5.65 -0.82 1.34
C PHE A 265 6.39 0.50 1.16
N TYR A 266 5.92 1.35 0.24
CA TYR A 266 6.30 2.76 0.23
C TYR A 266 5.60 3.47 1.39
N LEU A 267 6.38 4.07 2.29
CA LEU A 267 5.91 4.69 3.55
C LEU A 267 5.62 6.19 3.43
N GLY A 268 5.91 6.77 2.27
CA GLY A 268 5.99 8.21 2.06
C GLY A 268 7.40 8.77 2.28
N ASN A 269 7.61 10.04 1.92
CA ASN A 269 8.88 10.77 2.08
C ASN A 269 10.11 10.06 1.47
N GLY A 270 9.95 9.30 0.38
CA GLY A 270 11.05 8.57 -0.24
C GLY A 270 11.53 7.33 0.52
N LEU A 271 10.74 6.86 1.51
CA LEU A 271 11.08 5.75 2.40
C LEU A 271 10.28 4.48 2.13
N PHE A 272 10.90 3.33 2.39
CA PHE A 272 10.33 2.00 2.23
C PHE A 272 10.45 1.21 3.54
N SER A 273 9.45 0.38 3.83
CA SER A 273 9.37 -0.40 5.06
C SER A 273 10.55 -1.35 5.23
N ASN A 274 11.02 -1.49 6.47
CA ASN A 274 11.99 -2.50 6.87
C ASN A 274 11.40 -3.41 7.94
N PHE A 275 10.99 -4.61 7.56
CA PHE A 275 10.40 -5.58 8.51
C PHE A 275 11.41 -6.30 9.38
N TRP A 276 12.71 -6.00 9.25
CA TRP A 276 13.78 -6.66 9.98
C TRP A 276 14.45 -5.76 11.01
N LYS A 277 14.32 -4.43 10.85
CA LYS A 277 14.87 -3.44 11.78
C LYS A 277 13.87 -2.33 12.04
N GLN A 278 13.48 -2.19 13.31
CA GLN A 278 12.52 -1.18 13.72
C GLN A 278 13.09 0.22 13.57
N GLY A 279 12.29 1.13 13.01
CA GLY A 279 12.67 2.54 12.89
C GLY A 279 13.80 2.82 11.88
N GLU A 280 14.24 1.81 11.11
CA GLU A 280 15.27 1.96 10.07
C GLU A 280 14.69 1.68 8.66
N PRO A 281 13.79 2.54 8.15
CA PRO A 281 13.28 2.38 6.80
C PRO A 281 14.39 2.61 5.77
N TYR A 282 14.24 2.02 4.59
CA TYR A 282 15.18 2.20 3.49
C TYR A 282 14.79 3.37 2.61
N THR A 283 15.76 4.09 2.05
CA THR A 283 15.59 4.82 0.79
C THR A 283 15.64 3.85 -0.40
N LEU A 284 15.22 4.32 -1.58
CA LEU A 284 15.34 3.54 -2.83
C LEU A 284 16.79 3.05 -3.05
N THR A 285 17.75 3.95 -2.85
CA THR A 285 19.18 3.65 -3.08
C THR A 285 19.70 2.63 -2.10
N GLU A 286 19.40 2.78 -0.80
CA GLU A 286 19.83 1.82 0.22
C GLU A 286 19.26 0.43 -0.04
N LYS A 287 17.99 0.33 -0.44
CA LYS A 287 17.38 -0.96 -0.75
C LYS A 287 18.02 -1.63 -1.96
N CYS A 288 18.28 -0.87 -3.02
CA CYS A 288 19.00 -1.38 -4.19
C CYS A 288 20.42 -1.83 -3.85
N LEU A 289 21.14 -1.10 -3.01
CA LEU A 289 22.49 -1.46 -2.56
C LEU A 289 22.48 -2.73 -1.70
N GLU A 290 21.54 -2.85 -0.75
CA GLU A 290 21.37 -4.06 0.06
C GLU A 290 21.23 -5.30 -0.83
N ILE A 291 20.30 -5.26 -1.77
CA ILE A 291 20.02 -6.39 -2.68
C ILE A 291 21.22 -6.65 -3.60
N TYR A 292 21.89 -5.62 -4.11
CA TYR A 292 23.09 -5.79 -4.92
C TYR A 292 24.18 -6.59 -4.19
N HIS A 293 24.31 -6.41 -2.88
CA HIS A 293 25.32 -7.11 -2.09
C HIS A 293 24.99 -8.59 -1.82
N TRP A 294 23.75 -9.03 -2.02
CA TRP A 294 23.33 -10.42 -1.85
C TRP A 294 24.05 -11.41 -2.78
N ARG A 295 24.56 -10.94 -3.93
CA ARG A 295 25.42 -11.75 -4.82
C ARG A 295 26.68 -12.28 -4.14
N ASN A 296 27.12 -11.67 -3.03
CA ASN A 296 28.28 -12.08 -2.25
C ASN A 296 27.89 -12.91 -1.01
N ALA A 297 26.59 -13.15 -0.79
CA ALA A 297 26.07 -13.83 0.40
C ALA A 297 25.87 -15.35 0.19
N THR A 298 26.11 -15.84 -1.03
CA THR A 298 25.99 -17.26 -1.39
C THR A 298 27.36 -17.80 -1.80
N TYR A 299 27.61 -19.08 -1.56
CA TYR A 299 28.77 -19.82 -2.11
C TYR A 299 28.28 -21.17 -2.65
N LEU A 300 29.00 -21.74 -3.60
CA LEU A 300 28.78 -23.10 -4.06
C LEU A 300 29.75 -23.99 -3.30
N ASP A 301 29.27 -25.09 -2.72
CA ASP A 301 30.18 -26.13 -2.24
C ASP A 301 30.95 -26.73 -3.43
N GLU A 302 32.22 -27.08 -3.22
CA GLU A 302 32.95 -27.90 -4.19
C GLU A 302 32.38 -29.32 -4.12
N ASP A 303 31.96 -29.85 -5.29
CA ASP A 303 31.42 -31.22 -5.45
C ASP A 303 32.34 -32.33 -4.90
#